data_AF-A0AAW0JX31-F1
#
_entry.id   AF-A0AAW0JX31-F1
#
_cell.length_a   1.000
_cell.length_b   1.000
_cell.length_c   1.000
_cell.angle_alpha   90.00
_cell.angle_beta   90.00
_cell.angle_gamma   90.00
#
_symmetry.space_group_name_H-M   'P 1'
#
loop_
_entity.id
_entity.type
_entity.pdbx_description
1 polymer ?
#
loop_
_entity_poly.entity_id
_entity_poly.type
_entity_poly.pdbx_seq_one_letter_code
_entity_poly.pdbx_strand_id
1 'polypeptide(L)'
;MLSGTWSGRVWARSHCHIVKGKFICGTADCASGQVSCNGAGAIPPASLVEFTLSGYKGQDFYDVSLVDGFNLPVSITPLGVQPVVKGRAAEAI
;
A
#
# COMPACT_ATOMS: atom_id res chain seq x y z
N MET A 1 8.58 -12.54 -13.49
CA MET A 1 8.19 -11.24 -14.09
C MET A 1 6.71 -11.06 -13.83
N LEU A 2 6.28 -9.97 -13.19
CA LEU A 2 4.86 -9.63 -13.14
C LEU A 2 4.49 -9.07 -14.51
N SER A 3 3.92 -9.91 -15.38
CA SER A 3 3.35 -9.46 -16.64
C SER A 3 1.96 -8.90 -16.36
N GLY A 4 1.87 -7.60 -16.09
CA GLY A 4 0.59 -6.94 -15.91
C GLY A 4 0.77 -5.48 -15.54
N THR A 5 0.01 -4.62 -16.21
CA THR A 5 -0.27 -3.26 -15.75
C THR A 5 -1.09 -3.39 -14.46
N TRP A 6 -0.58 -2.88 -13.35
CA TRP A 6 -1.31 -2.86 -12.09
C TRP A 6 -1.20 -1.48 -11.47
N SER A 7 -2.34 -0.96 -11.01
CA SER A 7 -2.39 0.23 -10.18
C SER A 7 -3.21 -0.08 -8.95
N GLY A 8 -2.71 0.33 -7.80
CA GLY A 8 -3.39 0.10 -6.54
C GLY A 8 -2.58 0.55 -5.36
N ARG A 9 -3.14 0.27 -4.19
CA ARG A 9 -2.59 0.68 -2.89
C ARG A 9 -2.51 -0.49 -1.94
N VAL A 10 -1.49 -0.47 -1.11
CA VAL A 10 -1.25 -1.44 -0.03
C VAL A 10 -1.20 -0.67 1.29
N TRP A 11 -1.74 -1.27 2.35
CA TRP A 11 -1.65 -0.72 3.71
C TRP A 11 -1.53 -1.87 4.71
N ALA A 12 -1.09 -1.55 5.92
CA ALA A 12 -0.99 -2.51 7.02
C ALA A 12 -2.10 -2.28 8.05
N ARG A 13 -2.77 -3.35 8.45
CA ARG A 13 -3.69 -3.36 9.60
C ARG A 13 -2.93 -3.66 10.88
N SER A 14 -3.34 -3.08 12.01
CA SER A 14 -2.72 -3.32 13.31
C SER A 14 -3.75 -3.61 14.40
N HIS A 15 -3.31 -4.25 15.48
CA HIS A 15 -4.17 -4.64 16.63
C HIS A 15 -5.35 -5.53 16.23
N CYS A 16 -5.11 -6.49 15.33
CA CYS A 16 -6.14 -7.36 14.80
C CYS A 16 -6.46 -8.53 15.74
N HIS A 17 -7.75 -8.85 15.85
CA HIS A 17 -8.26 -9.94 16.67
C HIS A 17 -9.58 -10.48 16.09
N ILE A 18 -10.00 -11.67 16.54
CA ILE A 18 -11.26 -12.30 16.10
C ILE A 18 -12.33 -12.08 17.17
N VAL A 19 -13.44 -11.43 16.82
CA VAL A 19 -14.60 -11.19 17.69
C VAL A 19 -15.82 -11.84 17.07
N LYS A 20 -16.43 -12.81 17.77
CA LYS A 20 -17.63 -13.52 17.31
C LYS A 20 -17.49 -14.05 15.86
N GLY A 21 -16.31 -14.59 15.55
CA GLY A 21 -15.99 -15.15 14.22
C GLY A 21 -15.61 -14.13 13.14
N LYS A 22 -15.54 -12.83 13.45
CA LYS A 22 -15.11 -11.77 12.52
C LYS A 22 -13.69 -11.32 12.82
N PHE A 23 -12.86 -11.22 11.80
CA PHE A 23 -11.53 -10.61 11.88
C PHE A 23 -11.67 -9.08 11.82
N ILE A 24 -11.22 -8.40 12.89
CA ILE A 24 -11.36 -6.95 13.08
C ILE A 24 -10.02 -6.38 13.55
N CYS A 25 -9.65 -5.21 13.04
CA CYS A 25 -8.42 -4.51 13.42
C CYS A 25 -8.69 -3.14 14.06
N GLY A 26 -7.81 -2.72 14.96
CA GLY A 26 -7.93 -1.41 15.64
C GLY A 26 -7.62 -0.22 14.74
N THR A 27 -6.73 -0.40 13.75
CA THR A 27 -6.41 0.64 12.75
C THR A 27 -6.44 0.09 11.34
N ALA A 28 -6.85 0.92 10.38
CA ALA A 28 -6.83 0.62 8.95
C ALA A 28 -7.63 -0.64 8.57
N ASP A 29 -8.63 -1.01 9.37
CA ASP A 29 -9.52 -2.14 9.11
C ASP A 29 -10.25 -1.95 7.78
N CYS A 30 -10.57 -3.04 7.09
CA CYS A 30 -11.28 -2.99 5.80
C CYS A 30 -12.73 -3.48 5.90
N ALA A 31 -13.24 -3.69 7.12
CA ALA A 31 -14.62 -4.03 7.46
C ALA A 31 -15.22 -5.26 6.75
N SER A 32 -14.40 -6.10 6.12
CA SER A 32 -14.86 -7.35 5.51
C SER A 32 -15.25 -8.40 6.55
N GLY A 33 -14.79 -8.25 7.80
CA GLY A 33 -14.89 -9.26 8.85
C GLY A 33 -14.02 -10.49 8.58
N GLN A 34 -13.12 -10.42 7.61
CA GLN A 34 -12.23 -11.50 7.17
C GLN A 34 -10.78 -11.02 7.08
N VAL A 35 -9.85 -11.97 7.04
CA VAL A 35 -8.45 -11.64 6.75
C VAL A 35 -8.33 -11.03 5.35
N SER A 36 -9.04 -11.55 4.35
CA SER A 36 -9.12 -10.91 3.04
C SER A 36 -9.98 -9.65 3.08
N CYS A 37 -9.53 -8.57 2.42
CA CYS A 37 -10.33 -7.35 2.29
C CYS A 37 -11.35 -7.41 1.13
N ASN A 38 -11.27 -8.41 0.26
CA ASN A 38 -12.26 -8.66 -0.81
C ASN A 38 -12.58 -7.41 -1.67
N GLY A 39 -11.55 -6.61 -1.97
CA GLY A 39 -11.69 -5.38 -2.76
C GLY A 39 -12.07 -4.12 -1.94
N ALA A 40 -12.41 -4.25 -0.66
CA ALA A 40 -12.59 -3.11 0.22
C ALA A 40 -11.26 -2.41 0.53
N GLY A 41 -11.29 -1.08 0.63
CA GLY A 41 -10.16 -0.26 1.07
C GLY A 41 -10.03 -0.20 2.60
N ALA A 42 -8.94 0.41 3.07
CA ALA A 42 -8.77 0.75 4.48
C ALA A 42 -9.81 1.77 4.94
N ILE A 43 -10.24 1.68 6.20
CA ILE A 43 -10.87 2.78 6.92
C ILE A 43 -9.75 3.65 7.52
N PRO A 44 -9.63 4.93 7.11
CA PRO A 44 -8.64 5.86 7.67
C PRO A 44 -8.71 5.99 9.21
N PRO A 45 -7.59 6.25 9.91
CA PRO A 45 -6.28 6.57 9.35
C PRO A 45 -5.47 5.35 8.88
N ALA A 46 -4.79 5.47 7.74
CA ALA A 46 -3.94 4.42 7.17
C ALA A 46 -2.79 5.03 6.35
N SER A 47 -1.55 4.67 6.70
CA SER A 47 -0.40 4.92 5.84
C SER A 47 -0.52 4.07 4.57
N LEU A 48 -0.51 4.70 3.40
CA LEU A 48 -0.66 4.02 2.12
C LEU A 48 0.69 3.87 1.40
N VAL A 49 0.79 2.78 0.67
CA VAL A 49 1.87 2.47 -0.26
C VAL A 49 1.23 2.32 -1.63
N GLU A 50 1.41 3.32 -2.49
CA GLU A 50 0.70 3.41 -3.77
C GLU A 50 1.64 3.02 -4.92
N PHE A 51 1.08 2.36 -5.93
CA PHE A 51 1.83 1.91 -7.10
C PHE A 51 1.03 2.12 -8.38
N THR A 52 1.74 2.47 -9.44
CA THR A 52 1.32 2.37 -10.83
C THR A 52 2.46 1.71 -11.62
N LEU A 53 2.33 0.40 -11.86
CA LEU A 53 3.33 -0.40 -12.57
C LEU A 53 3.08 -0.35 -14.08
N SER A 54 4.16 -0.22 -14.85
CA SER A 54 4.13 -0.06 -16.31
C SER A 54 3.23 1.10 -16.76
N GLY A 55 3.31 2.23 -16.06
CA GLY A 55 2.57 3.45 -16.33
C GLY A 55 3.12 4.22 -17.54
N TYR A 56 3.29 5.54 -17.40
CA TYR A 56 3.75 6.38 -18.49
C TYR A 56 5.13 5.94 -19.03
N LYS A 57 5.16 5.59 -20.32
CA LYS A 57 6.35 5.06 -21.03
C LYS A 57 6.91 3.77 -20.40
N GLY A 58 6.06 2.96 -19.78
CA GLY A 58 6.48 1.72 -19.13
C GLY A 58 7.30 1.93 -17.86
N GLN A 59 7.29 3.14 -17.29
CA GLN A 59 7.90 3.41 -15.99
C GLN A 59 6.94 3.04 -14.86
N ASP A 60 7.52 2.56 -13.77
CA ASP A 60 6.81 2.32 -12.52
C ASP A 60 6.82 3.59 -11.68
N PHE A 61 5.67 3.96 -11.12
CA PHE A 61 5.51 5.05 -10.17
C PHE A 61 5.07 4.46 -8.84
N TYR A 62 5.62 4.98 -7.75
CA TYR A 62 5.27 4.54 -6.40
C TYR A 62 5.58 5.63 -5.38
N ASP A 63 4.80 5.67 -4.31
CA ASP A 63 4.95 6.64 -3.24
C ASP A 63 4.41 6.11 -1.91
N VAL A 64 4.84 6.75 -0.83
CA VAL A 64 4.23 6.61 0.49
C VAL A 64 3.34 7.82 0.70
N SER A 65 2.05 7.57 0.92
CA SER A 65 1.02 8.59 1.00
C SER A 65 0.37 8.59 2.38
N LEU A 66 0.26 9.78 2.96
CA LEU A 66 -0.44 10.04 4.22
C LEU A 66 -1.74 10.83 4.00
N VAL A 67 -2.26 10.85 2.76
CA VAL A 67 -3.54 11.50 2.43
C VAL A 67 -4.68 10.89 3.25
N ASP A 68 -4.64 9.57 3.47
CA ASP A 68 -5.57 8.82 4.32
C ASP A 68 -5.10 8.75 5.79
N GLY A 69 -4.17 9.60 6.22
CA GLY A 69 -3.62 9.64 7.58
C GLY A 69 -2.46 8.67 7.82
N PHE A 70 -2.04 8.54 9.09
CA PHE A 70 -0.91 7.70 9.50
C PHE A 70 -1.34 6.65 10.53
N ASN A 71 -0.88 5.41 10.37
CA ASN A 71 -1.04 4.37 11.40
C ASN A 71 0.26 3.62 11.71
N LEU A 72 1.06 3.31 10.69
CA LEU A 72 2.33 2.59 10.81
C LEU A 72 3.39 3.20 9.88
N PRO A 73 4.68 3.19 10.26
CA PRO A 73 5.75 3.56 9.35
C PRO A 73 5.90 2.50 8.25
N VAL A 74 6.03 2.95 7.01
CA VAL A 74 6.19 2.10 5.83
C VAL A 74 7.27 2.68 4.91
N SER A 75 7.87 1.83 4.07
CA SER A 75 8.87 2.24 3.09
C SER A 75 8.78 1.35 1.85
N ILE A 76 9.13 1.91 0.69
CA ILE A 76 9.24 1.18 -0.58
C ILE A 76 10.71 1.14 -0.97
N THR A 77 11.23 -0.06 -1.24
CA THR A 77 12.58 -0.26 -1.74
C THR A 77 12.51 -1.10 -3.01
N PRO A 78 12.73 -0.50 -4.20
CA PRO A 78 12.75 -1.27 -5.44
C PRO A 78 14.01 -2.15 -5.50
N LEU A 79 13.85 -3.41 -5.89
CA LEU A 79 14.94 -4.37 -6.07
C LEU A 79 15.08 -4.72 -7.56
N GLY A 80 16.31 -4.92 -8.04
CA GLY A 80 16.57 -5.33 -9.43
C GLY A 80 16.65 -4.19 -10.45
N VAL A 81 16.43 -2.95 -10.02
CA VAL A 81 16.92 -1.76 -10.74
C VAL A 81 18.42 -1.65 -10.51
N GLN A 82 19.22 -1.80 -11.56
CA GLN A 82 20.60 -1.33 -11.56
C GLN A 82 20.61 0.14 -11.08
N PRO A 83 21.52 0.56 -10.19
CA PRO A 83 21.57 1.94 -9.75
C PRO A 83 21.98 2.81 -10.94
N VAL A 84 21.00 3.36 -11.65
CA VAL A 84 21.22 4.59 -12.39
C VAL A 84 21.41 5.65 -11.32
N VAL A 85 22.67 5.99 -11.05
CA VAL A 85 23.06 7.17 -10.32
C VAL A 85 22.52 8.36 -11.12
N LYS A 86 21.25 8.74 -10.88
CA LYS A 86 20.64 10.06 -11.11
C LYS A 86 19.14 10.01 -10.80
N GLY A 87 18.73 10.76 -9.78
CA GLY A 87 17.36 11.18 -9.58
C GLY A 87 16.63 10.41 -8.49
N ARG A 88 16.71 10.92 -7.27
CA ARG A 88 15.75 10.62 -6.21
C ARG A 88 14.35 11.01 -6.69
N ALA A 89 13.47 10.04 -6.86
CA ALA A 89 12.03 10.26 -6.89
C ALA A 89 11.41 9.32 -5.84
N ALA A 90 11.72 9.59 -4.58
CA ALA A 90 10.74 9.40 -3.53
C ALA A 90 10.11 10.78 -3.36
N GLU A 91 9.15 11.12 -4.21
CA GLU A 91 8.28 12.26 -3.97
C GLU A 91 7.22 11.76 -3.00
N ALA A 92 7.53 11.92 -1.71
CA ALA A 92 6.49 12.07 -0.71
C ALA A 92 5.83 13.42 -1.00
N ILE A 93 4.53 13.39 -1.26
CA ILE A 93 3.69 14.60 -1.17
C ILE A 93 3.44 14.84 0.32
#